data_AF-A0A315A629-F1
#
_entry.id   AF-A0A315A629-F1
#
_cell.length_a   1.000
_cell.length_b   1.000
_cell.length_c   1.000
_cell.angle_alpha   90.00
_cell.angle_beta   90.00
_cell.angle_gamma   90.00
#
_symmetry.space_group_name_H-M   'P 1'
#
loop_
_entity.id
_entity.type
_entity.pdbx_description
1 polymer ?
#
loop_
_entity_poly.entity_id
_entity_poly.type
_entity_poly.pdbx_seq_one_letter_code
_entity_poly.pdbx_strand_id
1 'polypeptide(L)'
;MGSSSVSFVSNIKEVVSDDKWKEDQDTTRRAKWWYSTFHTVTAMIGAGVLSLPYAMAYLGWGPGTMVLAISWCMTLNTMWQMIQLHECVPGTRFDRYIDLGRHAFGPKLGPWIVLPQQLIVQFGCDIVYMVTGGKCLKKFVEMACANCTPIKQSYWIVIFGSLHFFLSQLPNFNS
;
A
#
# COMPACT_ATOMS: atom_id res chain seq x y z
N MET A 1 -29.47 -15.39 -30.88
CA MET A 1 -30.07 -14.45 -29.90
C MET A 1 -29.05 -13.96 -28.85
N GLY A 2 -27.77 -13.76 -29.22
CA GLY A 2 -26.69 -13.46 -28.26
C GLY A 2 -25.72 -12.33 -28.65
N SER A 3 -26.00 -11.60 -29.74
CA SER A 3 -25.11 -10.53 -30.23
C SER A 3 -25.45 -9.16 -29.62
N SER A 4 -26.73 -8.84 -29.45
CA SER A 4 -27.16 -7.53 -28.93
C SER A 4 -26.81 -7.30 -27.46
N SER A 5 -26.78 -8.35 -26.63
CA SER A 5 -26.43 -8.24 -25.22
C SER A 5 -24.94 -7.94 -25.00
N VAL A 6 -24.07 -8.40 -25.90
CA VAL A 6 -22.62 -8.14 -25.84
C VAL A 6 -22.31 -6.69 -26.22
N SER A 7 -22.96 -6.17 -27.27
CA SER A 7 -22.83 -4.78 -27.72
C SER A 7 -23.41 -3.76 -26.73
N PHE A 8 -24.47 -4.13 -26.01
CA PHE A 8 -25.06 -3.30 -24.96
C PHE A 8 -24.16 -3.24 -23.73
N VAL A 9 -23.57 -4.37 -23.32
CA VAL A 9 -22.62 -4.43 -22.20
C VAL A 9 -21.30 -3.71 -22.54
N SER A 10 -20.85 -3.73 -23.79
CA SER A 10 -19.67 -2.95 -24.21
C SER A 10 -19.95 -1.45 -24.17
N ASN A 11 -21.11 -1.00 -24.67
CA ASN A 11 -21.53 0.39 -24.59
C ASN A 11 -21.66 0.87 -23.14
N ILE A 12 -22.22 0.07 -22.23
CA ILE A 12 -22.30 0.44 -20.81
C ILE A 12 -20.90 0.59 -20.20
N LYS A 13 -19.95 -0.29 -20.53
CA LYS A 13 -18.58 -0.18 -20.01
C LYS A 13 -17.87 1.07 -20.54
N GLU A 14 -18.11 1.43 -21.79
CA GLU A 14 -17.53 2.59 -22.47
C GLU A 14 -18.10 3.90 -21.91
N VAL A 15 -19.42 3.97 -21.72
CA VAL A 15 -20.11 5.11 -21.08
C VAL A 15 -19.69 5.26 -19.62
N VAL A 16 -19.64 4.17 -18.84
CA VAL A 16 -19.19 4.21 -17.44
C VAL A 16 -17.71 4.59 -17.32
N SER A 17 -16.86 4.18 -18.28
CA SER A 17 -15.47 4.64 -18.29
C SER A 17 -15.38 6.13 -18.62
N ASP A 18 -16.10 6.60 -19.65
CA ASP A 18 -16.06 8.00 -20.08
C ASP A 18 -16.60 8.96 -19.02
N ASP A 19 -17.67 8.57 -18.31
CA ASP A 19 -18.22 9.37 -17.21
C ASP A 19 -17.26 9.40 -16.01
N LYS A 20 -16.61 8.28 -15.70
CA LYS A 20 -15.56 8.24 -14.65
C LYS A 20 -14.35 9.09 -15.02
N TRP A 21 -13.96 9.11 -16.30
CA TRP A 21 -12.86 9.94 -16.80
C TRP A 21 -13.20 11.44 -16.76
N LYS A 22 -14.45 11.80 -17.06
CA LYS A 22 -14.94 13.20 -16.99
C LYS A 22 -15.05 13.68 -15.54
N GLU A 23 -15.56 12.85 -14.62
CA GLU A 23 -15.57 13.18 -13.18
C GLU A 23 -14.16 13.36 -12.61
N ASP A 24 -13.19 12.51 -13.00
CA ASP A 24 -11.80 12.61 -12.52
C ASP A 24 -11.05 13.81 -13.14
N GLN A 25 -11.52 14.35 -14.27
CA GLN A 25 -11.06 15.63 -14.83
C GLN A 25 -11.67 16.86 -14.14
N ASP A 26 -12.94 16.80 -13.73
CA ASP A 26 -13.63 17.93 -13.07
C ASP A 26 -13.18 18.12 -11.61
N THR A 27 -12.73 17.06 -10.93
CA THR A 27 -11.97 17.25 -9.69
C THR A 27 -10.57 17.75 -10.04
N THR A 28 -10.25 18.99 -9.70
CA THR A 28 -8.95 19.62 -9.96
C THR A 28 -7.82 18.86 -9.25
N ARG A 29 -7.30 17.79 -9.87
CA ARG A 29 -6.15 17.00 -9.39
C ARG A 29 -4.87 17.82 -9.54
N ARG A 30 -4.62 18.74 -8.60
CA ARG A 30 -3.32 19.43 -8.43
C ARG A 30 -2.26 18.51 -7.79
N ALA A 31 -2.14 17.27 -8.28
CA ALA A 31 -1.12 16.35 -7.81
C ALA A 31 0.23 16.67 -8.49
N LYS A 32 1.14 17.30 -7.74
CA LYS A 32 2.52 17.50 -8.20
C LYS A 32 3.33 16.22 -7.98
N TRP A 33 4.32 15.95 -8.84
CA TRP A 33 5.14 14.72 -8.75
C TRP A 33 5.84 14.57 -7.39
N TRP A 34 6.29 15.67 -6.79
CA TRP A 34 6.95 15.68 -5.48
C TRP A 34 6.04 15.11 -4.38
N TYR A 35 4.74 15.43 -4.39
CA TYR A 35 3.79 14.88 -3.42
C TYR A 35 3.70 13.35 -3.54
N SER A 36 3.62 12.83 -4.77
CA SER A 36 3.62 11.39 -5.00
C SER A 36 4.90 10.72 -4.49
N THR A 37 6.06 11.34 -4.74
CA THR A 37 7.34 10.82 -4.25
C THR A 37 7.37 10.79 -2.72
N PHE A 38 6.93 11.87 -2.05
CA PHE A 38 6.89 11.89 -0.59
C PHE A 38 5.96 10.84 -0.01
N HIS A 39 4.76 10.67 -0.55
CA HIS A 39 3.83 9.63 -0.07
C HIS A 39 4.42 8.22 -0.23
N THR A 40 5.07 7.92 -1.36
CA THR A 40 5.74 6.63 -1.58
C THR A 40 6.90 6.44 -0.60
N VAL A 41 7.75 7.45 -0.41
CA VAL A 41 8.89 7.37 0.49
C VAL A 41 8.42 7.20 1.94
N THR A 42 7.43 7.96 2.40
CA THR A 42 6.88 7.82 3.76
C THR A 42 6.21 6.45 3.95
N ALA A 43 5.56 5.89 2.94
CA ALA A 43 4.99 4.55 3.02
C ALA A 43 6.08 3.46 3.15
N MET A 44 7.24 3.66 2.53
CA MET A 44 8.37 2.73 2.59
C MET A 44 9.21 2.89 3.86
N ILE A 45 9.43 4.12 4.33
CA ILE A 45 10.12 4.44 5.58
C ILE A 45 9.18 4.17 6.74
N GLY A 46 9.11 2.91 7.16
CA GLY A 46 8.31 2.50 8.30
C GLY A 46 8.90 1.29 9.01
N ALA A 47 8.04 0.39 9.46
CA ALA A 47 8.45 -0.77 10.25
C ALA A 47 9.47 -1.67 9.53
N GLY A 48 9.45 -1.70 8.18
CA GLY A 48 10.41 -2.45 7.37
C GLY A 48 11.86 -1.98 7.55
N VAL A 49 12.11 -0.67 7.52
CA VAL A 49 13.47 -0.10 7.63
C VAL A 49 14.05 -0.26 9.03
N LEU A 50 13.21 -0.30 10.07
CA LEU A 50 13.67 -0.53 11.45
C LEU A 50 14.34 -1.90 11.64
N SER A 51 14.02 -2.88 10.80
CA SER A 51 14.63 -4.22 10.84
C SER A 51 15.94 -4.32 10.06
N LEU A 52 16.25 -3.34 9.20
CA LEU A 52 17.39 -3.36 8.29
C LEU A 52 18.75 -3.32 9.01
N PRO A 53 18.97 -2.48 10.04
CA PRO A 53 20.23 -2.51 10.79
C PRO A 53 20.47 -3.85 11.48
N TYR A 54 19.41 -4.48 11.99
CA TYR A 54 19.49 -5.80 12.61
C TYR A 54 19.90 -6.84 11.57
N ALA A 55 19.25 -6.88 10.40
CA ALA A 55 19.63 -7.79 9.33
C ALA A 55 21.08 -7.58 8.83
N MET A 56 21.50 -6.32 8.68
CA MET A 56 22.89 -5.96 8.31
C MET A 56 23.91 -6.44 9.34
N ALA A 57 23.57 -6.47 10.63
CA ALA A 57 24.44 -6.99 11.67
C ALA A 57 24.65 -8.51 11.56
N TYR A 58 23.64 -9.28 11.11
CA TYR A 58 23.78 -10.73 10.90
C TYR A 58 24.48 -11.10 9.59
N LEU A 59 24.17 -10.39 8.50
CA LEU A 59 24.76 -10.66 7.18
C LEU A 59 26.18 -10.10 7.06
N GLY A 60 26.49 -9.00 7.76
CA GLY A 60 27.73 -8.26 7.59
C GLY A 60 27.66 -7.29 6.41
N TRP A 61 28.64 -6.38 6.34
CA TRP A 61 28.58 -5.23 5.44
C TRP A 61 28.58 -5.59 3.95
N GLY A 62 29.45 -6.51 3.52
CA GLY A 62 29.57 -6.93 2.11
C GLY A 62 28.29 -7.55 1.53
N PRO A 63 27.87 -8.73 2.01
CA PRO A 63 26.66 -9.39 1.50
C PRO A 63 25.39 -8.60 1.81
N GLY A 64 25.34 -7.88 2.95
CA GLY A 64 24.23 -6.98 3.26
C GLY A 64 24.06 -5.88 2.21
N THR A 65 25.15 -5.18 1.86
CA THR A 65 25.13 -4.12 0.83
C THR A 65 24.78 -4.69 -0.56
N MET A 66 25.27 -5.89 -0.90
CA MET A 66 24.93 -6.56 -2.15
C MET A 66 23.43 -6.85 -2.25
N VAL A 67 22.83 -7.42 -1.21
CA VAL A 67 21.38 -7.71 -1.19
C VAL A 67 20.55 -6.43 -1.26
N LEU A 68 20.99 -5.36 -0.60
CA LEU A 68 20.33 -4.05 -0.68
C LEU A 68 20.39 -3.47 -2.10
N ALA A 69 21.52 -3.56 -2.78
CA ALA A 69 21.67 -3.10 -4.16
C ALA A 69 20.77 -3.90 -5.11
N ILE A 70 20.72 -5.24 -4.96
CA ILE A 70 19.85 -6.10 -5.76
C ILE A 70 18.38 -5.75 -5.51
N SER A 71 17.97 -5.63 -4.25
CA SER A 71 16.61 -5.25 -3.86
C SER A 71 16.21 -3.88 -4.45
N TRP A 72 17.12 -2.91 -4.42
CA TRP A 72 16.91 -1.59 -5.03
C TRP A 72 16.69 -1.69 -6.55
N CYS A 73 17.55 -2.44 -7.26
CA CYS A 73 17.37 -2.68 -8.69
C CYS A 73 16.03 -3.36 -8.98
N MET A 74 15.66 -4.41 -8.23
CA MET A 74 14.36 -5.10 -8.40
C MET A 74 13.18 -4.15 -8.17
N THR A 75 13.27 -3.27 -7.17
CA THR A 75 12.23 -2.28 -6.86
C THR A 75 12.04 -1.30 -8.02
N LEU A 76 13.13 -0.76 -8.58
CA LEU A 76 13.07 0.14 -9.74
C LEU A 76 12.49 -0.55 -10.97
N ASN A 77 12.90 -1.79 -11.25
CA ASN A 77 12.35 -2.58 -12.35
C ASN A 77 10.85 -2.82 -12.19
N THR A 78 10.39 -3.13 -10.97
CA THR A 78 8.97 -3.34 -10.68
C THR A 78 8.17 -2.05 -10.82
N MET A 79 8.70 -0.92 -10.33
CA MET A 79 8.07 0.39 -10.51
C MET A 79 7.92 0.74 -11.99
N TRP A 80 8.97 0.52 -12.78
CA TRP A 80 8.93 0.73 -14.23
C TRP A 80 7.84 -0.11 -14.90
N GLN A 81 7.78 -1.41 -14.59
CA GLN A 81 6.75 -2.31 -15.13
C GLN A 81 5.34 -1.86 -14.73
N MET A 82 5.14 -1.45 -13.48
CA MET A 82 3.85 -0.95 -13.00
C MET A 82 3.40 0.30 -13.75
N ILE A 83 4.31 1.24 -14.04
CA ILE A 83 4.00 2.46 -14.81
C ILE A 83 3.55 2.09 -16.23
N GLN A 84 4.29 1.23 -16.91
CA GLN A 84 3.94 0.81 -18.27
C GLN A 84 2.60 0.06 -18.32
N LEU A 85 2.35 -0.78 -17.31
CA LEU A 85 1.17 -1.61 -17.24
C LEU A 85 -0.10 -0.81 -16.88
N HIS A 86 0.06 0.32 -16.18
CA HIS A 86 -1.02 1.21 -15.77
C HIS A 86 -1.71 1.91 -16.95
N GLU A 87 -0.98 2.14 -18.06
CA GLU A 87 -1.48 2.71 -19.32
C GLU A 87 -1.33 1.75 -20.51
N CYS A 88 -1.31 0.42 -20.25
CA CYS A 88 -1.06 -0.60 -21.28
C CYS A 88 -2.05 -0.56 -22.45
N VAL A 89 -3.25 0.00 -22.26
CA VAL A 89 -4.30 0.13 -23.28
C VAL A 89 -4.67 1.61 -23.42
N PRO A 90 -4.57 2.21 -24.63
CA PRO A 90 -4.94 3.60 -24.84
C PRO A 90 -6.42 3.82 -24.52
N GLY A 91 -6.73 4.74 -23.61
CA GLY A 91 -8.09 5.09 -23.19
C GLY A 91 -8.58 4.43 -21.89
N THR A 92 -7.84 3.49 -21.31
CA THR A 92 -8.20 2.86 -20.02
C THR A 92 -7.04 2.86 -19.03
N ARG A 93 -7.25 3.48 -17.87
CA ARG A 93 -6.28 3.58 -16.77
C ARG A 93 -6.60 2.56 -15.68
N PHE A 94 -5.62 1.74 -15.36
CA PHE A 94 -5.78 0.66 -14.38
C PHE A 94 -5.27 1.06 -13.00
N ASP A 95 -6.05 1.84 -12.23
CA ASP A 95 -5.63 2.31 -10.90
C ASP A 95 -5.62 1.25 -9.80
N ARG A 96 -6.20 0.07 -10.04
CA ARG A 96 -6.29 -1.02 -9.05
C ARG A 96 -5.59 -2.28 -9.56
N TYR A 97 -4.81 -2.89 -8.68
CA TYR A 97 -4.15 -4.18 -8.93
C TYR A 97 -5.12 -5.29 -9.37
N ILE A 98 -6.34 -5.30 -8.84
CA ILE A 98 -7.37 -6.29 -9.22
C ILE A 98 -7.80 -6.11 -10.68
N ASP A 99 -7.96 -4.86 -11.14
CA ASP A 99 -8.40 -4.58 -12.52
C ASP A 99 -7.28 -4.88 -13.51
N LEU A 100 -6.03 -4.62 -13.10
CA LEU A 100 -4.84 -5.03 -13.82
C LEU A 100 -4.71 -6.56 -13.92
N GLY A 101 -4.95 -7.26 -12.82
CA GLY A 101 -4.98 -8.72 -12.78
C GLY A 101 -6.06 -9.29 -13.67
N ARG A 102 -7.26 -8.70 -13.70
CA ARG A 102 -8.36 -9.09 -14.61
C ARG A 102 -7.97 -8.95 -16.07
N HIS A 103 -7.23 -7.90 -16.41
CA HIS A 103 -6.77 -7.67 -17.77
C HIS A 103 -5.69 -8.69 -18.17
N ALA A 104 -4.68 -8.91 -17.31
CA ALA A 104 -3.54 -9.78 -17.63
C ALA A 104 -3.85 -11.29 -17.56
N PHE A 105 -4.63 -11.74 -16.57
CA PHE A 105 -4.90 -13.16 -16.30
C PHE A 105 -6.35 -13.57 -16.59
N GLY A 106 -7.17 -12.64 -17.09
CA GLY A 106 -8.57 -12.87 -17.40
C GLY A 106 -9.55 -12.58 -16.25
N PRO A 107 -10.85 -12.52 -16.54
CA PRO A 107 -11.87 -11.90 -15.67
C PRO A 107 -12.12 -12.64 -14.35
N LYS A 108 -11.81 -13.94 -14.27
CA LYS A 108 -12.02 -14.77 -13.07
C LYS A 108 -10.73 -15.11 -12.33
N LEU A 109 -9.66 -15.43 -13.05
CA LEU A 109 -8.38 -15.86 -12.46
C LEU A 109 -7.57 -14.67 -11.93
N GLY A 110 -7.60 -13.52 -12.61
CA GLY A 110 -6.87 -12.33 -12.21
C GLY A 110 -7.16 -11.85 -10.78
N PRO A 111 -8.43 -11.57 -10.44
CA PRO A 111 -8.80 -11.19 -9.07
C PRO A 111 -8.42 -12.26 -8.05
N TRP A 112 -8.56 -13.54 -8.41
CA TRP A 112 -8.36 -14.64 -7.48
C TRP A 112 -6.89 -14.86 -7.11
N ILE A 113 -5.96 -14.47 -7.99
CA ILE A 113 -4.51 -14.54 -7.72
C ILE A 113 -4.03 -13.27 -7.01
N VAL A 114 -4.44 -12.09 -7.50
CA VAL A 114 -3.91 -10.81 -7.01
C VAL A 114 -4.48 -10.42 -5.64
N LEU A 115 -5.77 -10.68 -5.40
CA LEU A 115 -6.43 -10.26 -4.16
C LEU A 115 -5.88 -10.97 -2.92
N PRO A 116 -5.67 -12.32 -2.91
CA PRO A 116 -5.09 -12.97 -1.74
C PRO A 116 -3.69 -12.45 -1.40
N GLN A 117 -2.84 -12.24 -2.41
CA GLN A 117 -1.50 -11.70 -2.22
C GLN A 117 -1.56 -10.29 -1.60
N GLN A 118 -2.45 -9.43 -2.10
CA GLN A 118 -2.65 -8.08 -1.58
C GLN A 118 -3.17 -8.08 -0.14
N LEU A 119 -4.10 -8.97 0.20
CA LEU A 119 -4.64 -9.08 1.56
C LEU A 119 -3.59 -9.62 2.54
N ILE A 120 -2.83 -10.64 2.16
CA ILE A 120 -1.80 -11.23 3.02
C ILE A 120 -0.74 -10.18 3.37
N VAL A 121 -0.24 -9.41 2.38
CA VAL A 121 0.74 -8.36 2.65
C VAL A 121 0.16 -7.23 3.48
N GLN A 122 -1.08 -6.81 3.22
CA GLN A 122 -1.73 -5.74 3.97
C GLN A 122 -1.93 -6.11 5.44
N PHE A 123 -2.55 -7.27 5.71
CA PHE A 123 -2.76 -7.74 7.08
C PHE A 123 -1.44 -7.99 7.81
N GLY A 124 -0.44 -8.55 7.11
CA GLY A 124 0.90 -8.74 7.67
C GLY A 124 1.56 -7.42 8.08
N CYS A 125 1.53 -6.43 7.20
CA CYS A 125 2.04 -5.09 7.48
C CYS A 125 1.30 -4.45 8.65
N ASP A 126 -0.03 -4.49 8.67
CA ASP A 126 -0.85 -3.90 9.75
C ASP A 126 -0.48 -4.49 11.11
N ILE A 127 -0.34 -5.82 11.22
CA ILE A 127 0.09 -6.48 12.46
C ILE A 127 1.48 -6.00 12.90
N VAL A 128 2.44 -5.95 11.96
CA VAL A 128 3.81 -5.50 12.25
C VAL A 128 3.82 -4.04 12.73
N TYR A 129 3.04 -3.17 12.11
CA TYR A 129 2.92 -1.78 12.53
C TYR A 129 2.29 -1.63 13.92
N MET A 130 1.24 -2.39 14.24
CA MET A 130 0.63 -2.36 15.56
C MET A 130 1.59 -2.83 16.67
N VAL A 131 2.32 -3.93 16.43
CA VAL A 131 3.30 -4.46 17.40
C VAL A 131 4.47 -3.49 17.58
N THR A 132 4.98 -2.94 16.49
CA THR A 132 6.11 -2.00 16.53
C THR A 132 5.71 -0.70 17.21
N GLY A 133 4.54 -0.14 16.87
CA GLY A 133 3.99 1.05 17.52
C GLY A 133 3.79 0.87 19.02
N GLY A 134 3.21 -0.26 19.44
CA GLY A 134 3.07 -0.58 20.87
C GLY A 134 4.40 -0.73 21.62
N LYS A 135 5.43 -1.30 20.98
CA LYS A 135 6.78 -1.38 21.55
C LYS A 135 7.43 0.00 21.69
N CYS A 136 7.30 0.85 20.67
CA CYS A 136 7.80 2.23 20.69
C CYS A 136 7.11 3.04 21.79
N LEU A 137 5.78 2.93 21.91
CA LEU A 137 5.00 3.63 22.93
C LEU A 137 5.40 3.19 24.35
N LYS A 138 5.55 1.87 24.57
CA LYS A 138 6.05 1.35 25.84
C LYS A 138 7.40 1.96 26.21
N LYS A 139 8.34 1.97 25.27
CA LYS A 139 9.69 2.53 25.49
C LYS A 139 9.67 4.02 25.77
N PHE A 140 8.82 4.77 25.06
CA PHE A 140 8.64 6.19 25.30
C PHE A 140 8.16 6.49 26.74
N VAL A 141 7.17 5.74 27.22
CA VAL A 141 6.64 5.92 28.59
C VAL A 141 7.65 5.47 29.65
N GLU A 142 8.38 4.38 29.42
CA GLU A 142 9.48 3.95 30.30
C GLU A 142 10.58 5.02 30.40
N MET A 143 10.85 5.76 29.32
CA MET A 143 11.81 6.88 29.34
C MET A 143 11.24 8.14 30.02
N ALA A 144 9.96 8.46 29.83
CA ALA A 144 9.33 9.64 30.41
C ALA A 144 9.01 9.49 31.91
N CYS A 145 8.76 8.25 32.37
CA CYS A 145 8.43 7.93 33.76
C CYS A 145 9.24 6.73 34.25
N ALA A 146 10.41 6.99 34.83
CA ALA A 146 11.32 5.96 35.34
C ALA A 146 10.73 5.14 36.52
N ASN A 147 9.73 5.68 37.24
CA ASN A 147 9.12 5.06 38.41
C ASN A 147 7.70 4.51 38.15
N CYS A 148 7.25 4.45 36.89
CA CYS A 148 5.93 3.92 36.56
C CYS A 148 5.92 2.38 36.61
N THR A 149 4.78 1.78 36.96
CA THR A 149 4.66 0.32 37.03
C THR A 149 4.80 -0.31 35.64
N PRO A 150 5.57 -1.41 35.50
CA PRO A 150 5.75 -2.06 34.23
C PRO A 150 4.46 -2.76 33.79
N ILE A 151 3.78 -2.19 32.80
CA ILE A 151 2.59 -2.77 32.17
C ILE A 151 3.02 -3.80 31.11
N LYS A 152 2.25 -4.88 30.94
CA LYS A 152 2.49 -5.87 29.87
C LYS A 152 2.43 -5.22 28.48
N GLN A 153 3.34 -5.62 27.59
CA GLN A 153 3.43 -5.09 26.22
C GLN A 153 2.11 -5.24 25.43
N SER A 154 1.34 -6.30 25.68
CA SER A 154 0.04 -6.52 25.02
C SER A 154 -0.95 -5.37 25.25
N TYR A 155 -0.97 -4.78 26.45
CA TYR A 155 -1.84 -3.62 26.72
C TYR A 155 -1.42 -2.38 25.94
N TRP A 156 -0.12 -2.13 25.77
CA TRP A 156 0.39 -1.02 24.96
C TRP A 156 0.03 -1.15 23.48
N ILE A 157 0.02 -2.38 22.95
CA ILE A 157 -0.43 -2.67 21.58
C ILE A 157 -1.93 -2.38 21.44
N VAL A 158 -2.74 -2.82 22.41
CA VAL A 158 -4.19 -2.55 22.40
C VAL A 158 -4.48 -1.05 22.48
N ILE A 159 -3.81 -0.31 23.37
CA ILE A 159 -3.97 1.16 23.48
C ILE A 159 -3.63 1.85 22.15
N PHE A 160 -2.50 1.48 21.53
CA PHE A 160 -2.09 2.03 20.24
C PHE A 160 -3.09 1.69 19.11
N GLY A 161 -3.60 0.46 19.09
CA GLY A 161 -4.60 0.01 18.14
C GLY A 161 -5.96 0.70 18.33
N SER A 162 -6.40 0.88 19.57
CA SER A 162 -7.63 1.62 19.88
C SER A 162 -7.53 3.06 19.40
N LEU A 163 -6.41 3.75 19.64
CA LEU A 163 -6.19 5.10 19.12
C LEU A 163 -6.26 5.13 17.58
N HIS A 164 -5.60 4.20 16.89
CA HIS A 164 -5.67 4.08 15.43
C HIS A 164 -7.10 3.83 14.92
N PHE A 165 -7.86 3.00 15.63
CA PHE A 165 -9.25 2.73 15.31
C PHE A 165 -10.10 4.01 15.46
N PHE A 166 -9.95 4.75 16.56
CA PHE A 166 -10.65 6.01 16.72
C PHE A 166 -10.27 7.03 15.63
N LEU A 167 -8.99 7.16 15.31
CA LEU A 167 -8.51 8.03 14.24
C LEU A 167 -9.06 7.62 12.86
N SER A 168 -9.28 6.32 12.62
CA SER A 168 -9.86 5.85 11.35
C SER A 168 -11.36 6.14 11.23
N GLN A 169 -12.05 6.36 12.37
CA GLN A 169 -13.45 6.78 12.38
C GLN A 169 -13.62 8.30 12.25
N LEU A 170 -12.54 9.09 12.37
CA LEU A 170 -12.64 10.53 12.14
C LEU A 170 -12.89 10.78 10.64
N PRO A 171 -13.91 11.57 10.27
CA PRO A 171 -14.17 11.93 8.89
C PRO A 171 -12.96 12.68 8.31
N ASN A 172 -12.67 12.46 7.02
CA ASN A 172 -11.57 13.08 6.30
C ASN A 172 -11.47 14.58 6.63
N PHE A 173 -10.30 15.02 7.15
CA PHE A 173 -9.90 16.42 7.24
C PHE A 173 -9.59 17.00 5.83
N ASN A 174 -10.50 16.83 4.87
CA ASN A 174 -10.33 17.39 3.54
C ASN A 174 -10.88 18.82 3.50
N SER A 175 -9.95 19.77 3.44
CA SER A 175 -10.00 20.93 2.54
C SER A 175 -8.90 20.77 1.48
#